data_AF-A0A7W7I7S2-F1
#
_entry.id   AF-A0A7W7I7S2-F1
#
_cell.length_a   1.000
_cell.length_b   1.000
_cell.length_c   1.000
_cell.angle_alpha   90.00
_cell.angle_beta   90.00
_cell.angle_gamma   90.00
#
_symmetry.space_group_name_H-M   'P 1'
#
loop_
_entity.id
_entity.type
_entity.pdbx_description
1 polymer ?
#
loop_
_entity_poly.entity_id
_entity_poly.type
_entity_poly.pdbx_seq_one_letter_code
_entity_poly.pdbx_strand_id
1 'polypeptide(L)'
;MLNALGIITTVVVGVMVGVEFSVAFVINRILDALPDDCALRGRAHGGRMLGAVMPVWYITSLVLAAIWAIAGWGDPGTGLVITAAALLIVSVIMSLLLLVPINNQGKTWTPDNRPDDWKQQISRWDRFHYVRVAIIIAAFTLLPAALA
;
A
#
# COMPACT_ATOMS: atom_id res chain seq x y z
N MET A 1 -15.83 21.34 10.86
CA MET A 1 -15.00 20.23 11.40
C MET A 1 -14.86 19.09 10.39
N LEU A 2 -15.93 18.68 9.70
CA LEU A 2 -15.88 17.67 8.63
C LEU A 2 -14.87 18.00 7.51
N ASN A 3 -14.78 19.26 7.05
CA ASN A 3 -13.79 19.65 6.04
C ASN A 3 -12.35 19.44 6.52
N ALA A 4 -12.03 19.76 7.77
CA ALA A 4 -10.70 19.54 8.33
C ALA A 4 -10.38 18.04 8.40
N LEU A 5 -11.34 17.22 8.84
CA LEU A 5 -11.20 15.76 8.85
C LEU A 5 -10.99 15.19 7.44
N GLY A 6 -11.76 15.65 6.45
CA GLY A 6 -11.60 15.21 5.06
C GLY A 6 -10.24 15.59 4.47
N ILE A 7 -9.76 16.80 4.74
CA ILE A 7 -8.41 17.25 4.33
C ILE A 7 -7.33 16.39 4.99
N ILE A 8 -7.39 16.21 6.31
CA ILE A 8 -6.42 15.39 7.06
C ILE A 8 -6.42 13.95 6.52
N THR A 9 -7.61 13.37 6.32
CA THR A 9 -7.76 12.02 5.76
C THR A 9 -7.12 11.94 4.38
N THR A 10 -7.43 12.89 3.49
CA THR A 10 -6.88 12.93 2.14
C THR A 10 -5.34 13.04 2.15
N VAL A 11 -4.77 13.90 3.00
CA VAL A 11 -3.31 14.03 3.12
C VAL A 11 -2.66 12.75 3.62
N VAL A 12 -3.20 12.14 4.68
CA VAL A 12 -2.64 10.90 5.26
C VAL A 12 -2.71 9.75 4.25
N VAL A 13 -3.85 9.55 3.58
CA VAL A 13 -4.00 8.53 2.54
C VAL A 13 -3.08 8.83 1.37
N GLY A 14 -2.98 10.08 0.93
CA GLY A 14 -2.11 10.50 -0.17
C GLY A 14 -0.63 10.21 0.08
N VAL A 15 -0.13 10.46 1.29
CA VAL A 15 1.25 10.12 1.68
C VAL A 15 1.46 8.61 1.64
N MET A 16 0.53 7.82 2.20
CA MET A 16 0.59 6.36 2.16
C MET A 16 0.63 5.82 0.71
N VAL A 17 -0.25 6.33 -0.16
CA VAL A 17 -0.29 5.97 -1.59
C VAL A 17 1.00 6.38 -2.30
N GLY A 18 1.55 7.55 -1.98
CA GLY A 18 2.83 8.01 -2.53
C GLY A 18 4.00 7.07 -2.20
N VAL A 19 4.06 6.54 -0.97
CA VAL A 19 5.06 5.54 -0.58
C VAL A 19 4.89 4.26 -1.41
N GLU A 20 3.67 3.73 -1.51
CA GLU A 20 3.40 2.48 -2.24
C GLU A 20 3.65 2.63 -3.75
N PHE A 21 3.31 3.79 -4.32
CA PHE A 21 3.62 4.16 -5.70
C PHE A 21 5.13 4.21 -5.95
N SER A 22 5.88 4.88 -5.07
CA SER A 22 7.33 4.94 -5.15
C SER A 22 7.97 3.55 -5.11
N VAL A 23 7.45 2.64 -4.25
CA VAL A 23 7.90 1.25 -4.22
C VAL A 23 7.73 0.57 -5.58
N ALA A 24 6.55 0.68 -6.17
CA ALA A 24 6.22 0.02 -7.43
C ALA A 24 7.04 0.54 -8.61
N PHE A 25 7.13 1.86 -8.78
CA PHE A 25 7.65 2.47 -10.00
C PHE A 25 9.10 2.97 -9.90
N VAL A 26 9.62 3.18 -8.69
CA VAL A 26 10.95 3.76 -8.48
C VAL A 26 11.88 2.77 -7.79
N ILE A 27 11.55 2.35 -6.56
CA ILE A 27 12.45 1.55 -5.72
C ILE A 27 12.70 0.19 -6.35
N ASN A 28 11.64 -0.53 -6.75
CA ASN A 28 11.79 -1.83 -7.40
C ASN A 28 12.65 -1.73 -8.66
N ARG A 29 12.42 -0.69 -9.48
CA ARG A 29 13.18 -0.49 -10.72
C ARG A 29 14.66 -0.22 -10.47
N ILE A 30 14.99 0.54 -9.43
CA ILE A 30 16.37 0.77 -8.98
C ILE A 30 17.00 -0.55 -8.54
N LEU A 31 16.31 -1.32 -7.70
CA LEU A 31 16.83 -2.59 -7.17
C LEU A 31 17.05 -3.62 -8.28
N ASP A 32 16.14 -3.71 -9.25
CA ASP A 32 16.24 -4.64 -10.37
C ASP A 32 17.37 -4.29 -11.36
N ALA A 33 17.92 -3.07 -11.29
CA ALA A 33 19.08 -2.66 -12.07
C ALA A 33 20.43 -3.00 -11.39
N LEU A 34 20.40 -3.44 -10.12
CA LEU A 34 21.60 -3.83 -9.37
C LEU A 34 21.94 -5.32 -9.59
N PRO A 35 23.18 -5.75 -9.29
CA PRO A 35 23.52 -7.17 -9.22
C PRO A 35 22.57 -7.92 -8.27
N ASP A 36 22.24 -9.18 -8.61
CA ASP A 36 21.21 -9.98 -7.93
C ASP A 36 21.36 -9.99 -6.39
N ASP A 37 22.58 -10.07 -5.88
CA ASP A 37 22.83 -10.11 -4.44
C ASP A 37 22.56 -8.76 -3.75
N CYS A 38 22.85 -7.66 -4.43
CA CYS A 38 22.52 -6.31 -3.97
C CYS A 38 21.01 -6.08 -4.01
N ALA A 39 20.35 -6.48 -5.10
CA ALA A 39 18.89 -6.39 -5.27
C ALA A 39 18.16 -7.17 -4.18
N LEU A 40 18.59 -8.42 -3.92
CA LEU A 40 18.04 -9.29 -2.90
C LEU A 40 18.17 -8.69 -1.50
N ARG A 41 19.38 -8.25 -1.12
CA ARG A 41 19.62 -7.64 0.19
C ARG A 41 18.83 -6.34 0.37
N GLY A 42 18.73 -5.54 -0.69
CA GLY A 42 17.93 -4.31 -0.72
C GLY A 42 16.44 -4.61 -0.50
N ARG A 43 15.87 -5.55 -1.25
CA ARG A 43 14.47 -5.97 -1.08
C ARG A 43 14.21 -6.57 0.30
N ALA A 44 15.11 -7.40 0.83
CA ALA A 44 14.96 -7.98 2.17
C ALA A 44 15.01 -6.91 3.28
N HIS A 45 15.93 -5.96 3.19
CA HIS A 45 16.02 -4.84 4.15
C HIS A 45 14.81 -3.91 4.03
N GLY A 46 14.45 -3.50 2.81
CA GLY A 46 13.25 -2.71 2.55
C GLY A 46 11.99 -3.38 3.06
N GLY A 47 11.84 -4.70 2.86
CA GLY A 47 10.73 -5.49 3.36
C GLY A 47 10.63 -5.49 4.89
N ARG A 48 11.75 -5.50 5.63
CA ARG A 48 11.76 -5.37 7.10
C ARG A 48 11.37 -3.97 7.56
N MET A 49 11.98 -2.94 6.97
CA MET A 49 11.73 -1.54 7.35
C MET A 49 10.31 -1.11 6.99
N LEU A 50 9.93 -1.20 5.72
CA LEU A 50 8.60 -0.81 5.25
C LEU A 50 7.52 -1.73 5.83
N GLY A 51 7.78 -3.04 5.91
CA GLY A 51 6.82 -3.99 6.47
C GLY A 51 6.45 -3.71 7.92
N ALA A 52 7.33 -3.08 8.71
CA ALA A 52 7.03 -2.66 10.08
C ALA A 52 6.20 -1.37 10.14
N VAL A 53 6.39 -0.45 9.20
CA VAL A 53 5.78 0.89 9.23
C VAL A 53 4.45 0.94 8.48
N MET A 54 4.29 0.17 7.40
CA MET A 54 3.09 0.19 6.56
C MET A 54 1.78 -0.13 7.29
N PRO A 55 1.71 -1.06 8.27
CA PRO A 55 0.47 -1.31 9.00
C PRO A 55 -0.09 -0.06 9.68
N VAL A 56 0.77 0.81 10.22
CA VAL A 56 0.35 2.08 10.85
C VAL A 56 -0.35 2.95 9.81
N TRP A 57 0.26 3.13 8.64
CA TRP A 57 -0.34 3.94 7.56
C TRP A 57 -1.71 3.43 7.12
N TYR A 58 -1.87 2.12 6.92
CA TYR A 58 -3.14 1.52 6.50
C TYR A 58 -4.21 1.61 7.59
N ILE A 59 -3.86 1.32 8.84
CA ILE A 59 -4.79 1.39 9.98
C ILE A 59 -5.26 2.83 10.18
N THR A 60 -4.33 3.79 10.21
CA THR A 60 -4.69 5.21 10.37
C THR A 60 -5.56 5.69 9.21
N SER A 61 -5.24 5.32 7.97
CA SER A 61 -6.04 5.66 6.78
C SER A 61 -7.47 5.12 6.87
N LEU A 62 -7.63 3.85 7.26
CA LEU A 62 -8.94 3.22 7.40
C LEU A 62 -9.76 3.82 8.54
N VAL A 63 -9.13 4.07 9.70
CA VAL A 63 -9.81 4.68 10.85
C VAL A 63 -10.29 6.09 10.49
N LEU A 64 -9.46 6.90 9.84
CA LEU A 64 -9.85 8.24 9.41
C LEU A 64 -10.99 8.22 8.39
N ALA A 65 -10.92 7.35 7.38
CA ALA A 65 -11.99 7.20 6.39
C ALA A 65 -13.30 6.71 7.02
N ALA A 66 -13.24 5.78 7.98
CA ALA A 66 -14.41 5.30 8.70
C ALA A 66 -15.05 6.39 9.56
N ILE A 67 -14.24 7.14 10.33
CA ILE A 67 -14.74 8.27 11.13
C ILE A 67 -15.39 9.31 10.22
N TRP A 68 -14.79 9.60 9.06
CA TRP A 68 -15.37 10.55 8.10
C TRP A 68 -16.70 10.05 7.54
N ALA A 69 -16.79 8.78 7.11
CA ALA A 69 -18.03 8.21 6.60
C ALA A 69 -19.17 8.24 7.64
N ILE A 70 -18.85 7.98 8.92
CA ILE A 70 -19.83 8.03 10.01
C ILE A 70 -20.23 9.47 10.32
N ALA A 71 -19.27 10.40 10.39
CA ALA A 71 -19.52 11.78 10.76
C ALA A 71 -20.24 12.58 9.66
N GLY A 72 -20.04 12.24 8.38
CA GLY A 72 -20.72 12.84 7.23
C GLY A 72 -21.99 12.10 6.80
N TRP A 73 -22.56 11.24 7.65
CA TRP A 73 -23.70 10.42 7.26
C TRP A 73 -24.87 11.27 6.73
N GLY A 74 -25.31 10.99 5.51
CA GLY A 74 -26.36 11.76 4.80
C GLY A 74 -25.84 12.87 3.89
N ASP A 75 -24.54 13.20 3.92
CA ASP A 75 -23.95 14.18 2.99
C ASP A 75 -23.76 13.56 1.59
N PRO A 76 -23.87 14.37 0.51
CA PRO A 76 -23.74 13.89 -0.87
C PRO A 76 -22.43 13.13 -1.16
N GLY A 77 -21.32 13.52 -0.51
CA GLY A 77 -19.99 12.91 -0.71
C GLY A 77 -19.78 11.57 0.01
N THR A 78 -20.67 11.18 0.92
CA THR A 78 -20.44 10.04 1.83
C THR A 78 -20.38 8.70 1.11
N GLY A 79 -21.11 8.53 0.01
CA GLY A 79 -21.00 7.34 -0.84
C GLY A 79 -19.59 7.13 -1.40
N LEU A 80 -18.89 8.22 -1.76
CA LEU A 80 -17.52 8.18 -2.26
C LEU A 80 -16.54 7.82 -1.15
N VAL A 81 -16.72 8.37 0.06
CA VAL A 81 -15.89 8.05 1.24
C VAL A 81 -16.04 6.57 1.64
N ILE A 82 -17.27 6.05 1.66
CA ILE A 82 -17.53 4.62 1.92
C ILE A 82 -16.86 3.75 0.87
N THR A 83 -16.97 4.12 -0.41
CA THR A 83 -16.32 3.39 -1.51
C THR A 83 -14.79 3.42 -1.38
N ALA A 84 -14.21 4.57 -1.01
CA ALA A 84 -12.77 4.68 -0.74
C ALA A 84 -12.33 3.77 0.41
N ALA A 85 -13.08 3.75 1.53
CA ALA A 85 -12.81 2.88 2.67
C ALA A 85 -12.88 1.39 2.26
N ALA A 86 -13.87 1.01 1.46
CA ALA A 86 -14.00 -0.35 0.95
C ALA A 86 -12.79 -0.77 0.08
N LEU A 87 -12.32 0.11 -0.81
CA LEU A 87 -11.12 -0.14 -1.62
C LEU A 87 -9.85 -0.27 -0.77
N LEU A 88 -9.72 0.54 0.28
CA LEU A 88 -8.62 0.39 1.26
C LEU A 88 -8.68 -0.97 1.98
N ILE A 89 -9.87 -1.44 2.36
CA ILE A 89 -10.06 -2.78 2.95
C ILE A 89 -9.63 -3.86 1.96
N VAL A 90 -10.07 -3.77 0.70
CA VAL A 90 -9.66 -4.70 -0.36
C VAL A 90 -8.12 -4.73 -0.50
N SER A 91 -7.47 -3.57 -0.49
CA SER A 91 -6.00 -3.47 -0.53
C SER A 91 -5.33 -4.15 0.67
N VAL A 92 -5.89 -4.02 1.88
CA VAL A 92 -5.39 -4.70 3.08
C VAL A 92 -5.54 -6.22 2.94
N ILE A 93 -6.71 -6.70 2.48
CA ILE A 93 -6.96 -8.13 2.25
C ILE A 93 -5.97 -8.69 1.22
N MET A 94 -5.79 -8.01 0.09
CA MET A 94 -4.79 -8.39 -0.92
C MET A 94 -3.40 -8.48 -0.31
N SER A 95 -3.02 -7.51 0.53
CA SER A 95 -1.72 -7.52 1.21
C SER A 95 -1.54 -8.76 2.06
N LEU A 96 -2.50 -9.04 2.96
CA LEU A 96 -2.42 -10.16 3.90
C LEU A 96 -2.40 -11.52 3.20
N LEU A 97 -3.19 -11.67 2.14
CA LEU A 97 -3.34 -12.96 1.45
C LEU A 97 -2.27 -13.21 0.39
N LEU A 98 -1.77 -12.17 -0.28
CA LEU A 98 -0.92 -12.32 -1.47
C LEU A 98 0.49 -11.76 -1.28
N LEU A 99 0.64 -10.56 -0.69
CA LEU A 99 1.93 -9.87 -0.63
C LEU A 99 2.74 -10.22 0.63
N VAL A 100 2.11 -10.19 1.80
CA VAL A 100 2.75 -10.45 3.10
C VAL A 100 3.36 -11.86 3.18
N PRO A 101 2.72 -12.93 2.68
CA PRO A 101 3.32 -14.27 2.71
C PRO A 101 4.63 -14.36 1.92
N ILE A 102 4.71 -13.68 0.76
CA ILE A 102 5.94 -13.62 -0.04
C ILE A 102 6.98 -12.76 0.67
N ASN A 103 6.57 -11.59 1.20
CA ASN A 103 7.48 -10.69 1.88
C ASN A 103 8.09 -11.31 3.15
N ASN A 104 7.32 -12.12 3.89
CA ASN A 104 7.82 -12.82 5.07
C ASN A 104 8.90 -13.85 4.74
N GLN A 105 8.80 -14.52 3.59
CA GLN A 105 9.88 -15.35 3.06
C GLN A 105 11.06 -14.49 2.59
N GLY A 106 10.79 -13.47 1.77
CA GLY A 106 11.81 -12.59 1.21
C GLY A 106 12.70 -11.88 2.25
N LYS A 107 12.15 -11.56 3.43
CA LYS A 107 12.90 -10.95 4.54
C LYS A 107 14.04 -11.83 5.09
N THR A 108 13.97 -13.15 4.91
CA THR A 108 14.97 -14.10 5.43
C THR A 108 16.00 -14.53 4.39
N TRP A 109 15.81 -14.14 3.13
CA TRP A 109 16.69 -14.53 2.04
C TRP A 109 18.05 -13.83 2.10
N THR A 110 19.08 -14.62 1.80
CA THR A 110 20.48 -14.24 1.60
C THR A 110 20.95 -14.81 0.26
N PRO A 111 22.10 -14.36 -0.29
CA PRO A 111 22.65 -14.96 -1.50
C PRO A 111 22.84 -16.48 -1.40
N ASP A 112 23.11 -16.99 -0.19
CA ASP A 112 23.44 -18.39 0.06
C ASP A 112 22.22 -19.30 0.30
N ASN A 113 21.07 -18.73 0.70
CA ASN A 113 19.89 -19.51 1.13
C ASN A 113 18.63 -19.29 0.29
N ARG A 114 18.66 -18.37 -0.68
CA ARG A 114 17.49 -18.04 -1.50
C ARG A 114 17.03 -19.27 -2.30
N PRO A 115 15.72 -19.52 -2.42
CA PRO A 115 15.20 -20.61 -3.23
C PRO A 115 15.44 -20.34 -4.72
N ASP A 116 15.56 -21.38 -5.55
CA ASP A 116 15.83 -21.22 -7.00
C ASP A 116 14.76 -20.38 -7.72
N ASP A 117 13.52 -20.39 -7.23
CA ASP A 117 12.37 -19.67 -7.80
C ASP A 117 12.22 -18.24 -7.26
N TRP A 118 13.17 -17.71 -6.48
CA TRP A 118 13.06 -16.41 -5.79
C TRP A 118 12.67 -15.26 -6.74
N LYS A 119 13.20 -15.24 -7.98
CA LYS A 119 12.84 -14.23 -9.00
C LYS A 119 11.40 -14.34 -9.44
N GLN A 120 10.87 -15.56 -9.58
CA GLN A 120 9.47 -15.78 -9.94
C GLN A 120 8.55 -15.32 -8.81
N GLN A 121 8.93 -15.58 -7.55
CA GLN A 121 8.19 -15.09 -6.39
C GLN A 121 8.17 -13.56 -6.32
N ILE A 122 9.30 -12.90 -6.55
CA ILE A 122 9.41 -11.44 -6.64
C ILE A 122 8.54 -10.89 -7.78
N SER A 123 8.62 -11.47 -8.98
CA SER A 123 7.80 -11.04 -10.13
C SER A 123 6.30 -11.19 -9.84
N ARG A 124 5.89 -12.24 -9.11
CA ARG A 124 4.51 -12.41 -8.65
C ARG A 124 4.12 -11.34 -7.64
N TRP A 125 5.00 -11.02 -6.68
CA TRP A 125 4.77 -9.94 -5.73
C TRP A 125 4.61 -8.59 -6.43
N ASP A 126 5.50 -8.26 -7.38
CA ASP A 126 5.47 -7.00 -8.13
C ASP A 126 4.14 -6.85 -8.89
N ARG A 127 3.66 -7.91 -9.56
CA ARG A 127 2.36 -7.91 -10.25
C ARG A 127 1.18 -7.64 -9.31
N PHE A 128 1.13 -8.32 -8.17
CA PHE A 128 0.07 -8.07 -7.18
C PHE A 128 0.18 -6.66 -6.60
N HIS A 129 1.39 -6.16 -6.40
CA HIS A 129 1.63 -4.81 -5.90
C HIS A 129 1.17 -3.74 -6.89
N TYR A 130 1.39 -3.90 -8.20
CA TYR A 130 0.83 -2.97 -9.20
C TYR A 130 -0.69 -2.87 -9.15
N VAL A 131 -1.38 -4.02 -9.08
CA VAL A 131 -2.85 -4.04 -8.95
C VAL A 131 -3.28 -3.33 -7.66
N ARG A 132 -2.60 -3.61 -6.56
CA ARG A 132 -2.86 -2.97 -5.27
C ARG A 132 -2.66 -1.46 -5.32
N VAL A 133 -1.61 -0.98 -5.98
CA VAL A 133 -1.35 0.45 -6.19
C VAL A 133 -2.47 1.11 -6.99
N ALA A 134 -2.98 0.46 -8.04
CA ALA A 134 -4.12 0.99 -8.79
C ALA A 134 -5.38 1.14 -7.91
N ILE A 135 -5.66 0.15 -7.06
CA ILE A 135 -6.80 0.16 -6.13
C ILE A 135 -6.69 1.31 -5.13
N ILE A 136 -5.51 1.50 -4.51
CA ILE A 136 -5.33 2.57 -3.51
C ILE A 136 -5.27 3.97 -4.14
N ILE A 137 -4.82 4.09 -5.40
CA ILE A 137 -4.94 5.35 -6.15
C ILE A 137 -6.41 5.67 -6.39
N ALA A 138 -7.21 4.70 -6.85
CA ALA A 138 -8.64 4.90 -7.01
C ALA A 138 -9.32 5.30 -5.68
N ALA A 139 -8.98 4.62 -4.58
CA ALA A 139 -9.44 4.99 -3.24
C ALA A 139 -9.06 6.44 -2.88
N PHE A 140 -7.80 6.81 -3.11
CA PHE A 140 -7.30 8.15 -2.85
C PHE A 140 -8.01 9.20 -3.70
N THR A 141 -8.30 8.95 -4.98
CA THR A 141 -9.02 9.90 -5.86
C THR A 141 -10.46 10.17 -5.40
N LEU A 142 -11.13 9.18 -4.82
CA LEU A 142 -12.50 9.35 -4.31
C LEU A 142 -12.58 10.29 -3.11
N LEU A 143 -11.53 10.38 -2.29
CA LEU A 143 -11.50 11.23 -1.09
C LEU A 143 -11.59 12.73 -1.42
N PRO A 144 -10.71 13.35 -2.23
CA PRO A 144 -10.87 14.74 -2.62
C PRO A 144 -12.12 14.96 -3.50
N ALA A 145 -12.55 13.96 -4.27
CA ALA A 145 -13.82 14.06 -5.01
C ALA A 145 -15.04 14.17 -4.09
N ALA A 146 -15.00 13.57 -2.90
CA ALA A 146 -16.05 13.70 -1.88
C ALA A 146 -16.11 15.10 -1.23
N LEU A 147 -15.06 15.92 -1.42
CA LEU A 147 -14.97 17.29 -0.91
C LEU A 147 -15.31 18.35 -1.98
N ALA A 148 -15.42 17.95 -3.25
CA ALA A 148 -15.72 18.81 -4.39
C ALA A 148 -17.22 19.05 -4.52
#